data_AF-A0A177HGW8-F1
#
_entry.id   AF-A0A177HGW8-F1
#
_cell.length_a   1.000
_cell.length_b   1.000
_cell.length_c   1.000
_cell.angle_alpha   90.00
_cell.angle_beta   90.00
_cell.angle_gamma   90.00
#
_symmetry.space_group_name_H-M   'P 1'
#
loop_
_entity.id
_entity.type
_entity.pdbx_description
1 polymer ?
#
loop_
_entity_poly.entity_id
_entity_poly.type
_entity_poly.pdbx_seq_one_letter_code
_entity_poly.pdbx_strand_id
1 'polypeptide(L)' 'MPADKKDALAFLASAERDLADRRGAALLEVPGELARLLASVAAAGAAHAYLLTEGD' A
#
# COMPACT_ATOMS: atom_id res chain seq x y z
N MET A 1 17.32 8.38 -0.22
CA MET A 1 17.54 6.93 -0.38
C MET A 1 17.95 6.38 0.98
N PRO A 2 17.48 5.19 1.38
CA PRO A 2 17.73 4.62 2.70
C PRO A 2 19.22 4.32 2.93
N ALA A 3 19.69 4.47 4.17
CA ALA A 3 21.10 4.28 4.53
C ALA A 3 21.41 2.84 4.97
N ASP A 4 20.43 2.14 5.54
CA ASP A 4 20.55 0.77 5.99
C ASP A 4 19.29 -0.08 5.69
N LYS A 5 19.33 -1.36 6.07
CA LYS A 5 18.23 -2.30 5.85
C LYS A 5 16.93 -1.87 6.54
N LYS A 6 17.02 -1.36 7.77
CA LYS A 6 15.85 -0.98 8.56
C LYS A 6 15.18 0.24 7.95
N ASP A 7 15.97 1.24 7.57
CA ASP A 7 15.51 2.41 6.84
C ASP A 7 14.88 2.03 5.50
N ALA A 8 15.45 1.02 4.81
CA ALA A 8 14.92 0.56 3.53
C ALA A 8 13.54 -0.09 3.66
N LEU A 9 13.32 -0.91 4.71
CA LEU A 9 12.03 -1.52 5.00
C LEU A 9 10.99 -0.46 5.40
N ALA A 10 11.38 0.49 6.25
CA ALA A 10 10.50 1.60 6.65
C ALA A 10 10.10 2.48 5.45
N PHE A 11 11.05 2.80 4.58
CA PHE A 11 10.80 3.54 3.35
C PHE A 11 9.84 2.79 2.42
N LEU A 12 10.06 1.48 2.22
CA LEU A 12 9.19 0.66 1.40
C LEU A 12 7.77 0.57 1.97
N ALA A 13 7.64 0.38 3.29
CA ALA A 13 6.34 0.34 3.95
C ALA A 13 5.56 1.65 3.78
N SER A 14 6.23 2.80 3.91
CA SER A 14 5.62 4.11 3.66
C SER A 14 5.15 4.24 2.21
N ALA A 15 6.00 3.85 1.25
CA ALA A 15 5.64 3.94 -0.17
C ALA A 15 4.46 3.03 -0.55
N GLU A 16 4.39 1.83 0.01
CA GLU A 16 3.26 0.90 -0.16
C GLU A 16 1.97 1.47 0.43
N ARG A 17 2.04 2.10 1.61
CA ARG A 17 0.90 2.76 2.24
C ARG A 17 0.38 3.92 1.41
N ASP A 18 1.27 4.81 0.95
CA ASP A 18 0.92 5.94 0.10
C ASP A 18 0.29 5.50 -1.23
N LEU A 19 0.74 4.36 -1.77
CA LEU A 19 0.16 3.78 -2.98
C LEU A 19 -1.22 3.17 -2.71
N ALA A 20 -1.38 2.44 -1.60
CA ALA A 20 -2.67 1.88 -1.19
C ALA A 20 -3.71 2.99 -0.95
N ASP A 21 -3.33 4.08 -0.28
CA ASP A 21 -4.21 5.21 0.00
C ASP A 21 -4.67 5.91 -1.29
N ARG A 22 -3.74 6.16 -2.23
CA ARG A 22 -4.09 6.72 -3.54
C ARG A 22 -5.04 5.82 -4.33
N ARG A 23 -4.83 4.50 -4.28
CA ARG A 23 -5.76 3.54 -4.90
C ARG A 23 -7.11 3.53 -4.21
N GLY A 24 -7.14 3.64 -2.88
CA GLY A 24 -8.35 3.78 -2.08
C GLY A 24 -9.15 5.02 -2.45
N ALA A 25 -8.50 6.16 -2.64
CA ALA A 25 -9.14 7.39 -3.11
C ALA A 25 -9.72 7.23 -4.53
N ALA A 26 -8.99 6.56 -5.43
CA ALA A 26 -9.45 6.30 -6.79
C ALA A 26 -10.68 5.39 -6.88
N LEU A 27 -11.01 4.61 -5.83
CA LEU A 27 -12.22 3.79 -5.77
C LEU A 27 -13.50 4.59 -5.94
N LEU A 28 -13.49 5.86 -5.52
CA LEU A 28 -14.65 6.74 -5.58
C LEU A 28 -15.01 7.14 -7.01
N GLU A 29 -14.04 7.04 -7.93
CA GLU A 29 -14.15 7.53 -9.31
C GLU A 29 -14.33 6.41 -10.34
N VAL A 30 -14.21 5.13 -9.93
CA VAL A 30 -14.28 3.98 -10.85
C VAL A 30 -15.58 3.18 -10.67
N PRO A 31 -16.15 2.62 -11.74
CA PRO A 31 -17.44 1.94 -11.67
C PRO A 31 -17.33 0.50 -11.13
N GLY A 32 -18.31 0.10 -10.32
CA GLY A 32 -18.73 -1.29 -10.09
C GLY A 32 -17.59 -2.30 -9.87
N GLU A 33 -17.45 -3.24 -10.80
CA GLU A 33 -16.51 -4.36 -10.68
C GLU A 33 -15.03 -3.90 -10.70
N LEU A 34 -14.72 -2.80 -11.41
CA LEU A 34 -13.38 -2.22 -11.39
C LEU A 34 -13.04 -1.65 -10.01
N ALA A 35 -14.03 -1.06 -9.31
CA ALA A 35 -13.85 -0.63 -7.93
C ALA A 35 -13.55 -1.82 -7.02
N ARG A 36 -14.25 -2.96 -7.17
CA ARG A 36 -14.00 -4.16 -6.35
C ARG A 36 -12.61 -4.76 -6.58
N LEU A 37 -12.18 -4.83 -7.83
CA LEU A 37 -10.82 -5.29 -8.18
C LEU A 37 -9.76 -4.34 -7.62
N LEU A 38 -9.93 -3.03 -7.83
CA LEU A 38 -8.99 -2.01 -7.32
C LEU A 38 -8.96 -1.99 -5.79
N ALA A 39 -10.09 -2.22 -5.12
CA ALA A 39 -10.17 -2.30 -3.66
C ALA A 39 -9.37 -3.51 -3.15
N SER A 40 -9.46 -4.65 -3.83
CA SER A 40 -8.69 -5.85 -3.48
C SER A 40 -7.18 -5.60 -3.62
N VAL A 41 -6.76 -4.89 -4.67
CA VAL A 41 -5.35 -4.52 -4.88
C VAL A 41 -4.86 -3.49 -3.84
N ALA A 42 -5.69 -2.49 -3.50
CA ALA A 42 -5.38 -1.51 -2.47
C ALA A 42 -5.23 -2.18 -1.09
N ALA A 43 -6.14 -3.11 -0.76
CA ALA A 43 -6.09 -3.88 0.48
C ALA A 43 -4.84 -4.77 0.58
N ALA A 44 -4.45 -5.42 -0.51
CA ALA A 44 -3.20 -6.20 -0.56
C ALA A 44 -1.95 -5.32 -0.32
N GLY A 45 -1.91 -4.12 -0.91
CA GLY A 45 -0.83 -3.15 -0.67
C GLY A 45 -0.78 -2.67 0.79
N ALA A 46 -1.93 -2.41 1.40
CA ALA A 46 -2.01 -2.04 2.82
C ALA A 46 -1.53 -3.19 3.74
N ALA A 47 -1.87 -4.44 3.40
CA ALA A 47 -1.38 -5.61 4.12
C ALA A 47 0.14 -5.79 3.98
N HIS A 48 0.71 -5.57 2.80
CA HIS A 48 2.16 -5.55 2.61
C HIS A 48 2.85 -4.48 3.45
N ALA A 49 2.33 -3.25 3.45
CA ALA A 49 2.86 -2.17 4.28
C ALA A 49 2.86 -2.55 5.76
N TYR A 50 1.78 -3.19 6.24
CA TYR A 50 1.67 -3.68 7.61
C TYR A 50 2.72 -4.75 7.94
N LEU A 51 2.85 -5.79 7.10
CA LEU A 51 3.81 -6.88 7.31
C LEU A 51 5.27 -6.40 7.28
N LEU A 52 5.58 -5.40 6.45
CA LEU A 52 6.90 -4.77 6.41
C LEU A 52 7.25 -4.04 7.70
N THR A 53 6.25 -3.63 8.48
CA THR A 53 6.43 -2.97 9.79
C THR A 53 6.27 -3.90 10.99
N GLU A 54 5.66 -5.08 10.83
CA GLU A 54 5.51 -6.09 11.89
C GLU A 54 6.74 -7.00 12.07
N GLY A 55 7.58 -7.16 11.03
CA GLY A 55 8.73 -8.07 11.03
C GLY A 55 9.99 -7.58 11.76
N ASP A 56 9.84 -6.60 12.66
CA ASP A 56 10.91 -5.93 13.42
C ASP A 56 11.06 -6.52 14.84
#